data_AF-A0A972R593-F1
#
_entry.id   AF-A0A972R593-F1
#
_cell.length_a   1.000
_cell.length_b   1.000
_cell.length_c   1.000
_cell.angle_alpha   90.00
_cell.angle_beta   90.00
_cell.angle_gamma   90.00
#
_symmetry.space_group_name_H-M   'P 1'
#
loop_
_entity.id
_entity.type
_entity.pdbx_description
1 polymer ?
#
loop_
_entity_poly.entity_id
_entity_poly.type
_entity_poly.pdbx_seq_one_letter_code
_entity_poly.pdbx_strand_id
1 'polypeptide(L)'
;MSLFARFQSTAIFITILFLTACGGGGGSSSNGNPSQAPSVAAETNQLFIAGGGIKGPLAFATVKLYAADTRFDALYDSARPLASATTNAYAQITGLPVPRDVRPPYILVIDGSNATDLNTNVAPVLHKLVTVITQASLDARQPIFATPYTTLAYHMLRADASSSVNSSLFEQGTLANFSSLSIESVGFGMSATIIDVFTTPPILTRATTTIKAQQQVVQYRAAIEAFSTLLHDIHLSIQGVTSDELLELIGFDLYDDGMLNTIQSVWDIAGVLAQEPMTLQIANTVYQVK
;
A
#
# COMPACT_ATOMS: atom_id res chain seq x y z
N MET A 1 -14.97 48.30 46.41
CA MET A 1 -16.21 48.25 45.62
C MET A 1 -16.13 47.04 44.71
N SER A 2 -16.82 45.97 45.11
CA SER A 2 -16.99 44.71 44.37
C SER A 2 -18.29 44.76 43.57
N LEU A 3 -18.35 43.99 42.47
CA LEU A 3 -19.50 43.46 41.71
C LEU A 3 -18.89 42.96 40.37
N PHE A 4 -19.11 41.80 39.76
CA PHE A 4 -20.04 40.66 39.76
C PHE A 4 -19.24 39.53 39.02
N ALA A 5 -19.60 38.25 38.85
CA ALA A 5 -20.44 37.24 39.49
C ALA A 5 -20.10 35.90 38.80
N ARG A 6 -20.34 34.78 39.48
CA ARG A 6 -19.93 33.43 39.10
C ARG A 6 -20.87 32.79 38.08
N PHE A 7 -20.31 32.08 37.11
CA PHE A 7 -21.04 31.19 36.18
C PHE A 7 -21.10 29.78 36.81
N GLN A 8 -22.31 29.25 36.99
CA GLN A 8 -22.56 27.98 37.70
C GLN A 8 -23.11 26.96 36.71
N SER A 9 -22.41 25.82 36.58
CA SER A 9 -22.74 24.68 35.74
C SER A 9 -24.03 23.99 36.20
N THR A 10 -24.93 23.68 35.26
CA THR A 10 -26.06 22.77 35.48
C THR A 10 -25.97 21.62 34.49
N ALA A 11 -25.72 20.42 35.01
CA ALA A 11 -25.83 19.15 34.31
C ALA A 11 -27.30 18.70 34.35
N ILE A 12 -27.86 18.31 33.20
CA ILE A 12 -29.21 17.77 33.09
C ILE A 12 -29.10 16.26 32.84
N PHE A 13 -29.53 15.50 33.84
CA PHE A 13 -29.74 14.06 33.83
C PHE A 13 -31.19 13.81 33.38
N ILE A 14 -31.43 13.03 32.33
CA ILE A 14 -32.77 12.58 31.94
C ILE A 14 -32.75 11.07 31.82
N THR A 15 -33.52 10.42 32.69
CA THR A 15 -33.68 8.98 32.80
C THR A 15 -35.18 8.65 32.68
N ILE A 16 -35.46 7.49 32.04
CA ILE A 16 -36.64 6.61 32.13
C ILE A 16 -37.88 6.96 31.26
N LEU A 17 -38.30 6.03 30.38
CA LEU A 17 -39.55 5.25 30.52
C LEU A 17 -39.72 4.20 29.41
N PHE A 18 -39.92 2.95 29.85
CA PHE A 18 -40.40 1.81 29.06
C PHE A 18 -41.89 2.00 28.71
N LEU A 19 -42.26 1.73 27.47
CA LEU A 19 -43.63 1.45 27.06
C LEU A 19 -43.67 0.12 26.32
N THR A 20 -44.20 -0.88 26.99
CA THR A 20 -44.76 -2.09 26.40
C THR A 20 -46.12 -1.73 25.79
N ALA A 21 -46.35 -2.11 24.53
CA ALA A 21 -47.69 -2.13 23.94
C ALA A 21 -47.87 -3.45 23.18
N CYS A 22 -48.58 -4.38 23.83
CA CYS A 22 -49.27 -5.49 23.22
C CYS A 22 -50.66 -4.97 22.81
N GLY A 23 -51.05 -5.15 21.55
CA GLY A 23 -52.36 -4.72 21.06
C GLY A 23 -52.68 -5.38 19.72
N GLY A 24 -53.42 -6.49 19.78
CA GLY A 24 -53.96 -7.19 18.62
C GLY A 24 -55.26 -6.59 18.08
N GLY A 25 -55.53 -6.84 16.81
CA GLY A 25 -56.81 -6.59 16.15
C GLY A 25 -56.87 -7.40 14.85
N GLY A 26 -57.79 -8.39 14.80
CA GLY A 26 -57.99 -9.28 13.66
C GLY A 26 -59.10 -8.82 12.72
N GLY A 27 -59.10 -9.37 11.49
CA GLY A 27 -60.22 -9.29 10.54
C GLY A 27 -59.83 -9.52 9.07
N SER A 28 -59.80 -10.81 8.67
CA SER A 28 -60.20 -11.49 7.39
C SER A 28 -60.57 -10.62 6.15
N SER A 29 -60.30 -10.91 4.87
CA SER A 29 -60.01 -12.10 4.03
C SER A 29 -59.47 -11.57 2.67
N SER A 30 -58.55 -12.16 1.90
CA SER A 30 -58.69 -13.37 1.06
C SER A 30 -57.54 -13.45 0.04
N ASN A 31 -57.33 -14.67 -0.49
CA ASN A 31 -56.47 -15.11 -1.60
C ASN A 31 -54.96 -15.30 -1.34
N GLY A 32 -54.58 -16.58 -1.38
CA GLY A 32 -53.28 -17.09 -1.02
C GLY A 32 -52.18 -16.88 -2.07
N ASN A 33 -50.97 -16.81 -1.55
CA ASN A 33 -49.73 -17.26 -2.19
C ASN A 33 -48.76 -17.63 -1.05
N PRO A 34 -47.94 -18.69 -1.17
CA PRO A 34 -47.12 -19.16 -0.06
C PRO A 34 -46.06 -18.11 0.28
N SER A 35 -46.02 -17.77 1.58
CA SER A 35 -45.17 -16.77 2.19
C SER A 35 -43.69 -17.01 1.91
N GLN A 36 -43.04 -16.09 1.20
CA GLN A 36 -41.62 -15.85 1.33
C GLN A 36 -41.37 -15.38 2.76
N ALA A 37 -40.65 -16.19 3.55
CA ALA A 37 -40.03 -15.72 4.77
C ALA A 37 -39.22 -14.45 4.46
N PRO A 38 -39.19 -13.44 5.36
CA PRO A 38 -38.27 -12.33 5.18
C PRO A 38 -36.86 -12.92 5.14
N SER A 39 -36.23 -12.87 3.97
CA SER A 39 -34.83 -13.22 3.83
C SER A 39 -34.09 -12.29 4.76
N VAL A 40 -33.57 -12.83 5.86
CA VAL A 40 -32.49 -12.21 6.61
C VAL A 40 -31.42 -11.98 5.55
N ALA A 41 -31.25 -10.73 5.09
CA ALA A 41 -30.14 -10.37 4.25
C ALA A 41 -28.92 -10.76 5.07
N ALA A 42 -28.27 -11.86 4.69
CA ALA A 42 -27.00 -12.23 5.26
C ALA A 42 -26.13 -11.00 5.04
N GLU A 43 -25.74 -10.31 6.12
CA GLU A 43 -24.67 -9.34 6.02
C GLU A 43 -23.47 -10.13 5.49
N THR A 44 -23.21 -9.98 4.20
CA THR A 44 -22.02 -10.50 3.60
C THR A 44 -20.90 -9.67 4.18
N ASN A 45 -20.32 -10.12 5.30
CA ASN A 45 -19.13 -9.53 5.91
C ASN A 45 -17.96 -9.74 4.95
N GLN A 46 -17.96 -8.97 3.85
CA GLN A 46 -16.99 -9.01 2.78
C GLN A 46 -15.90 -8.01 3.12
N LEU A 47 -14.69 -8.51 3.26
CA LEU A 47 -13.51 -7.67 3.46
C LEU A 47 -13.11 -7.05 2.12
N PHE A 48 -12.76 -5.76 2.15
CA PHE A 48 -12.22 -5.03 1.02
C PHE A 48 -10.83 -4.51 1.35
N ILE A 49 -9.94 -4.54 0.36
CA ILE A 49 -8.63 -3.92 0.45
C ILE A 49 -8.79 -2.42 0.18
N ALA A 50 -8.29 -1.61 1.11
CA ALA A 50 -8.13 -0.17 0.96
C ALA A 50 -6.64 0.16 0.81
N GLY A 51 -6.32 1.37 0.33
CA GLY A 51 -4.94 1.85 0.17
C GLY A 51 -4.71 2.45 -1.22
N GLY A 52 -3.53 2.28 -1.79
CA GLY A 52 -3.17 2.89 -3.09
C GLY A 52 -1.72 2.65 -3.52
N GLY A 53 -1.41 3.05 -4.75
CA GLY A 53 -0.05 3.07 -5.27
C GLY A 53 0.61 4.40 -4.97
N ILE A 54 1.79 4.39 -4.36
CA ILE A 54 2.49 5.59 -3.91
C ILE A 54 3.89 5.59 -4.52
N LYS A 55 4.01 6.26 -5.67
CA LYS A 55 5.27 6.84 -6.18
C LYS A 55 5.22 8.33 -5.83
N GLY A 56 4.38 9.06 -6.53
CA GLY A 56 3.38 9.92 -5.89
C GLY A 56 2.02 9.22 -5.91
N PRO A 57 0.98 9.70 -5.20
CA PRO A 57 -0.31 9.02 -5.18
C PRO A 57 -0.85 8.81 -6.60
N LEU A 58 -1.05 7.55 -7.01
CA LEU A 58 -1.46 7.20 -8.38
C LEU A 58 -2.99 7.16 -8.50
N ALA A 59 -3.57 8.17 -9.15
CA ALA A 59 -4.99 8.22 -9.49
C ALA A 59 -5.28 7.46 -10.80
N PHE A 60 -6.44 6.82 -10.87
CA PHE A 60 -6.92 6.07 -12.04
C PHE A 60 -6.05 4.88 -12.47
N ALA A 61 -5.19 4.38 -11.57
CA ALA A 61 -4.38 3.18 -11.79
C ALA A 61 -5.25 1.93 -11.81
N THR A 62 -4.85 0.95 -12.62
CA THR A 62 -5.47 -0.39 -12.61
C THR A 62 -4.92 -1.18 -11.44
N VAL A 63 -5.78 -1.87 -10.70
CA VAL A 63 -5.39 -2.65 -9.52
C VAL A 63 -5.83 -4.09 -9.71
N LYS A 64 -4.90 -5.02 -9.53
CA LYS A 64 -5.17 -6.46 -9.64
C LYS A 64 -4.61 -7.19 -8.43
N LEU A 65 -5.41 -8.12 -7.91
CA LEU A 65 -5.03 -9.01 -6.81
C LEU A 65 -4.85 -10.42 -7.35
N TYR A 66 -3.74 -11.07 -6.99
CA TYR A 66 -3.44 -12.43 -7.40
C TYR A 66 -3.13 -13.33 -6.21
N ALA A 67 -3.33 -14.63 -6.38
CA ALA A 67 -2.75 -15.61 -5.46
C ALA A 67 -1.24 -15.64 -5.68
N ALA A 68 -0.47 -15.67 -4.59
CA ALA A 68 0.94 -15.97 -4.69
C ALA A 68 1.14 -17.41 -5.20
N ASP A 69 2.01 -17.59 -6.18
CA ASP A 69 2.26 -18.86 -6.85
C ASP A 69 3.69 -18.94 -7.38
N THR A 70 4.54 -19.69 -6.69
CA THR A 70 5.98 -19.82 -6.99
C THR A 70 6.27 -20.61 -8.27
N ARG A 71 5.26 -21.16 -8.93
CA ARG A 71 5.42 -21.82 -10.23
C ARG A 71 5.60 -20.82 -11.37
N PHE A 72 5.28 -19.56 -11.14
CA PHE A 72 5.47 -18.46 -12.09
C PHE A 72 6.64 -17.59 -11.65
N ASP A 73 7.41 -17.10 -12.61
CA ASP A 73 8.54 -16.18 -12.37
C ASP A 73 8.10 -14.87 -11.67
N ALA A 74 6.92 -14.37 -12.01
CA ALA A 74 6.29 -13.25 -11.32
C ALA A 74 5.67 -13.63 -9.97
N LEU A 75 5.80 -14.86 -9.48
CA LEU A 75 5.13 -15.34 -8.27
C LEU A 75 3.58 -15.22 -8.30
N TYR A 76 2.98 -15.11 -9.48
CA TYR A 76 1.54 -15.17 -9.70
C TYR A 76 1.21 -15.47 -11.17
N ASP A 77 0.00 -16.00 -11.40
CA ASP A 77 -0.57 -16.16 -12.75
C ASP A 77 -1.18 -14.83 -13.24
N SER A 78 -0.45 -14.10 -14.09
CA SER A 78 -0.90 -12.81 -14.63
C SER A 78 -2.19 -12.87 -15.46
N ALA A 79 -2.57 -14.05 -15.97
CA ALA A 79 -3.79 -14.23 -16.75
C ALA A 79 -5.04 -14.42 -15.87
N ARG A 80 -4.87 -14.67 -14.56
CA ARG A 80 -5.97 -15.06 -13.66
C ARG A 80 -5.98 -14.25 -12.37
N PRO A 81 -6.29 -12.94 -12.42
CA PRO A 81 -6.50 -12.16 -11.21
C PRO A 81 -7.66 -12.71 -10.38
N LEU A 82 -7.48 -12.78 -9.07
CA LEU A 82 -8.54 -13.12 -8.12
C LEU A 82 -9.60 -12.01 -8.03
N ALA A 83 -9.15 -10.76 -8.16
CA ALA A 83 -10.00 -9.57 -8.16
C ALA A 83 -9.33 -8.43 -8.94
N SER A 84 -10.13 -7.46 -9.37
CA SER A 84 -9.63 -6.25 -10.03
C SER A 84 -10.44 -5.03 -9.60
N ALA A 85 -9.78 -3.88 -9.59
CA ALA A 85 -10.35 -2.59 -9.23
C ALA A 85 -9.55 -1.47 -9.92
N THR A 86 -9.87 -0.22 -9.59
CA THR A 86 -9.09 0.96 -9.96
C THR A 86 -8.87 1.85 -8.75
N THR A 87 -7.87 2.74 -8.82
CA THR A 87 -7.81 3.87 -7.89
C THR A 87 -8.71 5.01 -8.36
N ASN A 88 -9.29 5.77 -7.43
CA ASN A 88 -10.12 6.92 -7.74
C ASN A 88 -9.29 8.20 -7.97
N ALA A 89 -9.97 9.34 -8.16
CA ALA A 89 -9.33 10.65 -8.34
C ALA A 89 -8.45 11.12 -7.14
N TYR A 90 -8.60 10.47 -5.98
CA TYR A 90 -7.80 10.71 -4.78
C TYR A 90 -6.73 9.62 -4.57
N ALA A 91 -6.44 8.83 -5.62
CA ALA A 91 -5.49 7.71 -5.60
C ALA A 91 -5.83 6.58 -4.62
N GLN A 92 -7.10 6.45 -4.21
CA GLN A 92 -7.55 5.41 -3.29
C GLN A 92 -8.10 4.21 -4.06
N ILE A 93 -7.70 3.00 -3.68
CA ILE A 93 -8.31 1.76 -4.16
C ILE A 93 -9.78 1.75 -3.77
N THR A 94 -10.67 1.54 -4.74
CA THR A 94 -12.12 1.46 -4.51
C THR A 94 -12.64 0.08 -4.88
N GLY A 95 -13.27 -0.62 -3.93
CA GLY A 95 -14.06 -1.82 -4.24
C GLY A 95 -13.26 -3.06 -4.62
N LEU A 96 -12.04 -3.23 -4.10
CA LEU A 96 -11.25 -4.46 -4.31
C LEU A 96 -11.59 -5.51 -3.24
N PRO A 97 -12.38 -6.55 -3.54
CA PRO A 97 -12.76 -7.54 -2.54
C PRO A 97 -11.61 -8.50 -2.23
N VAL A 98 -11.53 -8.96 -0.98
CA VAL A 98 -10.71 -10.10 -0.61
C VAL A 98 -11.47 -11.39 -0.95
N PRO A 99 -10.88 -12.32 -1.73
CA PRO A 99 -11.46 -13.62 -2.03
C PRO A 99 -11.72 -14.42 -0.75
N ARG A 100 -12.85 -15.13 -0.69
CA ARG A 100 -13.21 -15.95 0.48
C ARG A 100 -12.59 -17.34 0.46
N ASP A 101 -12.36 -17.88 -0.73
CA ASP A 101 -12.01 -19.29 -0.94
C ASP A 101 -10.52 -19.50 -1.24
N VAL A 102 -9.77 -18.41 -1.38
CA VAL A 102 -8.31 -18.42 -1.53
C VAL A 102 -7.75 -17.79 -0.27
N ARG A 103 -6.69 -18.37 0.28
CA ARG A 103 -5.99 -17.81 1.45
C ARG A 103 -4.79 -17.00 1.00
N PRO A 104 -4.39 -15.95 1.75
CA PRO A 104 -3.13 -15.25 1.51
C PRO A 104 -1.93 -16.21 1.70
N PRO A 105 -0.75 -15.88 1.15
CA PRO A 105 -0.35 -14.57 0.65
C PRO A 105 -0.95 -14.20 -0.72
N TYR A 106 -1.19 -12.90 -0.91
CA TYR A 106 -1.59 -12.33 -2.19
C TYR A 106 -0.51 -11.39 -2.73
N ILE A 107 -0.47 -11.27 -4.06
CA ILE A 107 0.30 -10.24 -4.75
C ILE A 107 -0.67 -9.16 -5.23
N LEU A 108 -0.48 -7.94 -4.73
CA LEU A 108 -1.23 -6.76 -5.18
C LEU A 108 -0.37 -6.00 -6.19
N VAL A 109 -0.87 -5.87 -7.41
CA VAL A 109 -0.23 -5.13 -8.49
C VAL A 109 -1.04 -3.88 -8.79
N ILE A 110 -0.39 -2.73 -8.74
CA ILE A 110 -0.93 -1.44 -9.15
C ILE A 110 -0.20 -1.00 -10.41
N ASP A 111 -0.93 -0.99 -11.52
CA ASP A 111 -0.45 -0.61 -12.84
C ASP A 111 -0.85 0.84 -13.14
N GLY A 112 0.17 1.68 -13.11
CA GLY A 112 0.16 3.11 -13.36
C GLY A 112 0.40 3.51 -14.82
N SER A 113 0.43 2.57 -15.78
CA SER A 113 0.67 2.90 -17.20
C SER A 113 -0.34 3.91 -17.76
N ASN A 114 -1.57 3.91 -17.22
CA ASN A 114 -2.64 4.87 -17.57
C ASN A 114 -3.03 5.78 -16.39
N ALA A 115 -2.23 5.80 -15.33
CA ALA A 115 -2.51 6.59 -14.13
C ALA A 115 -1.99 8.02 -14.23
N THR A 116 -2.50 8.87 -13.35
CA THR A 116 -1.93 10.19 -13.09
C THR A 116 -1.25 10.17 -11.73
N ASP A 117 0.03 10.52 -11.69
CA ASP A 117 0.73 10.83 -10.46
C ASP A 117 0.26 12.19 -9.94
N LEU A 118 -0.43 12.20 -8.80
CA LEU A 118 -1.00 13.43 -8.22
C LEU A 118 0.07 14.42 -7.72
N ASN A 119 1.32 14.00 -7.54
CA ASN A 119 2.41 14.90 -7.17
C ASN A 119 2.89 15.73 -8.37
N THR A 120 2.90 15.13 -9.56
CA THR A 120 3.49 15.73 -10.78
C THR A 120 2.46 16.11 -11.85
N ASN A 121 1.21 15.63 -11.72
CA ASN A 121 0.12 15.73 -12.70
C ASN A 121 0.45 15.13 -14.08
N VAL A 122 1.43 14.21 -14.14
CA VAL A 122 1.78 13.46 -15.36
C VAL A 122 1.79 11.96 -15.10
N ALA A 123 2.05 11.15 -16.12
CA ALA A 123 2.23 9.72 -15.95
C ALA A 123 3.41 9.42 -15.01
N PRO A 124 3.31 8.39 -14.14
CA PRO A 124 4.40 8.05 -13.23
C PRO A 124 5.59 7.47 -14.00
N VAL A 125 6.81 7.75 -13.53
CA VAL A 125 8.06 7.17 -14.08
C VAL A 125 8.24 5.69 -13.76
N LEU A 126 7.55 5.18 -12.74
CA LEU A 126 7.44 3.76 -12.43
C LEU A 126 6.01 3.34 -12.70
N HIS A 127 5.82 2.43 -13.65
CA HIS A 127 4.50 2.03 -14.09
C HIS A 127 3.92 0.89 -13.26
N LYS A 128 4.74 0.04 -12.64
CA LYS A 128 4.25 -1.11 -11.89
C LYS A 128 4.73 -1.06 -10.44
N LEU A 129 3.79 -0.92 -9.52
CA LEU A 129 4.05 -1.04 -8.08
C LEU A 129 3.45 -2.35 -7.56
N VAL A 130 4.25 -3.13 -6.85
CA VAL A 130 3.87 -4.45 -6.33
C VAL A 130 4.07 -4.50 -4.82
N THR A 131 3.15 -5.15 -4.11
CA THR A 131 3.29 -5.45 -2.69
C THR A 131 2.71 -6.83 -2.35
N VAL A 132 3.18 -7.39 -1.24
CA VAL A 132 2.74 -8.68 -0.72
C VAL A 132 1.74 -8.45 0.41
N ILE A 133 0.61 -9.16 0.36
CA ILE A 133 -0.42 -9.11 1.40
C ILE A 133 -0.45 -10.44 2.12
N THR A 134 -0.06 -10.44 3.39
CA THR A 134 -0.11 -11.63 4.26
C THR A 134 -1.44 -11.72 5.01
N GLN A 135 -1.69 -12.84 5.70
CA GLN A 135 -2.83 -12.94 6.63
C GLN A 135 -2.75 -11.86 7.72
N ALA A 136 -1.56 -11.62 8.28
CA ALA A 136 -1.35 -10.60 9.30
C ALA A 136 -1.68 -9.18 8.77
N SER A 137 -1.35 -8.90 7.51
CA SER A 137 -1.71 -7.63 6.85
C SER A 137 -3.23 -7.42 6.79
N LEU A 138 -3.99 -8.47 6.50
CA LEU A 138 -5.46 -8.41 6.47
C LEU A 138 -6.06 -8.27 7.87
N ASP A 139 -5.53 -9.01 8.85
CA ASP A 139 -6.00 -8.99 10.23
C ASP A 139 -5.76 -7.63 10.90
N ALA A 140 -4.70 -6.93 10.51
CA ALA A 140 -4.38 -5.57 10.98
C ALA A 140 -5.42 -4.51 10.53
N ARG A 141 -6.22 -4.81 9.49
CA ARG A 141 -7.26 -3.92 8.92
C ARG A 141 -6.77 -2.50 8.64
N GLN A 142 -5.50 -2.37 8.25
CA GLN A 142 -4.92 -1.11 7.80
C GLN A 142 -4.95 -1.02 6.28
N PRO A 143 -4.93 0.20 5.71
CA PRO A 143 -4.74 0.38 4.27
C PRO A 143 -3.40 -0.21 3.81
N ILE A 144 -3.38 -0.83 2.64
CA ILE A 144 -2.23 -1.51 2.04
C ILE A 144 -1.71 -0.67 0.87
N PHE A 145 -0.42 -0.36 0.89
CA PHE A 145 0.20 0.48 -0.13
C PHE A 145 1.23 -0.32 -0.94
N ALA A 146 1.21 -0.12 -2.26
CA ALA A 146 2.31 -0.53 -3.11
C ALA A 146 3.19 0.69 -3.38
N THR A 147 4.49 0.56 -3.15
CA THR A 147 5.50 1.62 -3.29
C THR A 147 6.70 1.08 -4.07
N PRO A 148 7.62 1.93 -4.54
CA PRO A 148 8.89 1.50 -5.08
C PRO A 148 9.67 0.56 -4.14
N TYR A 149 9.60 0.78 -2.82
CA TYR A 149 10.25 -0.07 -1.83
C TYR A 149 9.57 -1.44 -1.64
N THR A 150 8.24 -1.51 -1.62
CA THR A 150 7.57 -2.83 -1.58
C THR A 150 7.84 -3.61 -2.86
N THR A 151 7.98 -2.91 -3.98
CA THR A 151 8.29 -3.49 -5.29
C THR A 151 9.73 -4.01 -5.30
N LEU A 152 10.69 -3.23 -4.80
CA LEU A 152 12.08 -3.66 -4.61
C LEU A 152 12.17 -4.93 -3.75
N ALA A 153 11.50 -4.92 -2.59
CA ALA A 153 11.47 -6.09 -1.70
C ALA A 153 10.81 -7.31 -2.36
N TYR A 154 9.80 -7.10 -3.19
CA TYR A 154 9.18 -8.15 -4.00
C TYR A 154 10.11 -8.68 -5.11
N HIS A 155 11.00 -7.87 -5.70
CA HIS A 155 12.01 -8.37 -6.63
C HIS A 155 13.08 -9.22 -5.93
N MET A 156 13.50 -8.86 -4.71
CA MET A 156 14.35 -9.73 -3.88
C MET A 156 13.66 -11.07 -3.58
N LEU A 157 12.36 -11.04 -3.31
CA LEU A 157 11.55 -12.25 -3.13
C LEU A 157 11.51 -13.12 -4.38
N ARG A 158 11.42 -12.51 -5.56
CA ARG A 158 11.47 -13.23 -6.85
C ARG A 158 12.82 -13.91 -7.07
N ALA A 159 13.92 -13.20 -6.77
CA ALA A 159 15.25 -13.77 -6.84
C ALA A 159 15.39 -14.98 -5.90
N ASP A 160 14.87 -14.89 -4.67
CA ASP A 160 14.89 -15.99 -3.70
C ASP A 160 14.07 -17.21 -4.14
N ALA A 161 12.94 -16.99 -4.81
CA ALA A 161 12.13 -18.06 -5.37
C ALA A 161 12.84 -18.78 -6.53
N SER A 162 13.66 -18.05 -7.29
CA SER A 162 14.41 -18.62 -8.41
C SER A 162 15.61 -19.48 -7.96
N SER A 163 16.15 -19.19 -6.78
CA SER A 163 17.32 -19.87 -6.20
C SER A 163 16.96 -21.05 -5.28
N SER A 164 15.72 -21.15 -4.80
CA SER A 164 15.34 -22.09 -3.73
C SER A 164 14.03 -22.83 -3.95
N VAL A 165 13.93 -24.07 -3.42
CA VAL A 165 12.69 -24.87 -3.35
C VAL A 165 11.92 -24.55 -2.05
N ASN A 166 11.94 -23.28 -1.59
CA ASN A 166 11.54 -22.93 -0.23
C ASN A 166 10.02 -22.81 -0.02
N SER A 167 9.52 -23.49 1.00
CA SER A 167 8.15 -23.34 1.52
C SER A 167 7.94 -22.10 2.40
N SER A 168 9.01 -21.36 2.73
CA SER A 168 9.00 -20.22 3.67
C SER A 168 9.08 -18.84 3.00
N LEU A 169 8.99 -18.77 1.66
CA LEU A 169 9.24 -17.56 0.89
C LEU A 169 8.45 -16.34 1.40
N PHE A 170 7.17 -16.52 1.70
CA PHE A 170 6.28 -15.45 2.16
C PHE A 170 6.13 -15.37 3.69
N GLU A 171 6.99 -16.06 4.44
CA GLU A 171 6.98 -15.96 5.90
C GLU A 171 7.40 -14.56 6.35
N GLN A 172 6.89 -14.17 7.52
CA GLN A 172 7.12 -12.83 8.06
C GLN A 172 8.62 -12.52 8.24
N GLY A 173 9.44 -13.52 8.61
CA GLY A 173 10.88 -13.33 8.77
C GLY A 173 11.58 -12.95 7.46
N THR A 174 11.22 -13.61 6.36
CA THR A 174 11.76 -13.34 5.02
C THR A 174 11.35 -11.95 4.52
N LEU A 175 10.06 -11.61 4.66
CA LEU A 175 9.56 -10.30 4.26
C LEU A 175 10.19 -9.17 5.10
N ALA A 176 10.36 -9.37 6.41
CA ALA A 176 11.02 -8.40 7.28
C ALA A 176 12.50 -8.21 6.88
N ASN A 177 13.20 -9.28 6.51
CA ASN A 177 14.58 -9.19 6.03
C ASN A 177 14.69 -8.35 4.74
N PHE A 178 13.83 -8.60 3.75
CA PHE A 178 13.82 -7.83 2.50
C PHE A 178 13.34 -6.39 2.68
N SER A 179 12.45 -6.14 3.63
CA SER A 179 12.13 -4.77 4.05
C SER A 179 13.38 -4.06 4.58
N SER A 180 14.09 -4.65 5.54
CA SER A 180 15.29 -4.06 6.13
C SER A 180 16.37 -3.80 5.09
N LEU A 181 16.65 -4.79 4.24
CA LEU A 181 17.67 -4.67 3.19
C LEU A 181 17.34 -3.56 2.19
N SER A 182 16.06 -3.38 1.84
CA SER A 182 15.62 -2.26 0.98
C SER A 182 15.96 -0.90 1.59
N ILE A 183 15.74 -0.76 2.90
CA ILE A 183 15.98 0.49 3.64
C ILE A 183 17.49 0.70 3.86
N GLU A 184 18.23 -0.34 4.21
CA GLU A 184 19.68 -0.26 4.43
C GLU A 184 20.44 0.07 3.14
N SER A 185 19.95 -0.42 2.00
CA SER A 185 20.62 -0.23 0.70
C SER A 185 20.27 1.10 0.06
N VAL A 186 18.98 1.47 0.01
CA VAL A 186 18.52 2.65 -0.75
C VAL A 186 17.50 3.49 0.04
N GLY A 187 17.56 3.47 1.38
CA GLY A 187 16.58 4.12 2.25
C GLY A 187 16.81 5.60 2.58
N PHE A 188 17.85 6.25 2.04
CA PHE A 188 18.11 7.69 2.24
C PHE A 188 18.06 8.13 3.72
N GLY A 189 18.75 7.40 4.59
CA GLY A 189 18.83 7.69 6.03
C GLY A 189 17.59 7.28 6.86
N MET A 190 16.62 6.57 6.27
CA MET A 190 15.55 5.93 7.02
C MET A 190 16.08 4.81 7.92
N SER A 191 15.38 4.55 9.02
CA SER A 191 15.73 3.48 9.96
C SER A 191 14.93 2.21 9.66
N ALA A 192 15.62 1.14 9.26
CA ALA A 192 15.04 -0.18 9.02
C ALA A 192 14.37 -0.78 10.28
N THR A 193 14.78 -0.35 11.47
CA THR A 193 14.16 -0.77 12.74
C THR A 193 12.82 -0.09 13.03
N ILE A 194 12.48 0.96 12.27
CA ILE A 194 11.27 1.76 12.44
C ILE A 194 10.32 1.56 11.25
N ILE A 195 10.87 1.55 10.04
CA ILE A 195 10.11 1.45 8.80
C ILE A 195 10.15 0.00 8.32
N ASP A 196 9.01 -0.65 8.38
CA ASP A 196 8.71 -1.84 7.57
C ASP A 196 7.98 -1.40 6.30
N VAL A 197 8.55 -1.66 5.13
CA VAL A 197 8.04 -1.19 3.84
C VAL A 197 6.65 -1.76 3.52
N PHE A 198 6.31 -2.94 4.05
CA PHE A 198 5.04 -3.62 3.79
C PHE A 198 3.90 -3.15 4.70
N THR A 199 4.22 -2.66 5.90
CA THR A 199 3.21 -2.35 6.93
C THR A 199 3.16 -0.88 7.32
N THR A 200 4.25 -0.13 7.12
CA THR A 200 4.31 1.30 7.45
C THR A 200 3.59 2.11 6.37
N PRO A 201 2.54 2.90 6.71
CA PRO A 201 1.88 3.74 5.71
C PRO A 201 2.82 4.85 5.22
N PRO A 202 3.01 5.01 3.89
CA PRO A 202 3.74 6.14 3.34
C PRO A 202 2.86 7.39 3.29
N ILE A 203 1.69 7.42 3.92
CA ILE A 203 0.82 8.59 3.96
C ILE A 203 0.32 8.84 5.38
N LEU A 204 -0.04 10.09 5.67
CA LEU A 204 -0.66 10.42 6.95
C LEU A 204 -2.01 9.70 7.03
N THR A 205 -2.17 8.91 8.08
CA THR A 205 -3.43 8.20 8.36
C THR A 205 -4.03 8.71 9.67
N ARG A 206 -5.23 8.23 10.01
CA ARG A 206 -5.84 8.50 11.31
C ARG A 206 -5.01 7.96 12.48
N ALA A 207 -4.14 6.99 12.24
CA ALA A 207 -3.22 6.44 13.26
C ALA A 207 -1.97 7.32 13.45
N THR A 208 -1.68 8.25 12.54
CA THR A 208 -0.50 9.13 12.61
C THR A 208 -0.77 10.36 13.49
N THR A 209 -0.71 10.17 14.82
CA THR A 209 -1.16 11.17 15.81
C THR A 209 -0.05 12.00 16.47
N THR A 210 1.21 11.65 16.25
CA THR A 210 2.36 12.34 16.88
C THR A 210 3.24 13.03 15.83
N ILE A 211 3.93 14.11 16.22
CA ILE A 211 4.87 14.82 15.34
C ILE A 211 5.97 13.88 14.84
N LYS A 212 6.50 13.01 15.71
CA LYS A 212 7.50 12.02 15.32
C LYS A 212 6.97 11.07 14.22
N ALA A 213 5.73 10.57 14.38
CA ALA A 213 5.11 9.72 13.36
C ALA A 213 4.83 10.47 12.05
N GLN A 214 4.47 11.76 12.12
CA GLN A 214 4.29 12.59 10.94
C GLN A 214 5.61 12.83 10.20
N GLN A 215 6.69 13.11 10.94
CA GLN A 215 8.04 13.26 10.37
C GLN A 215 8.52 11.97 9.70
N GLN A 216 8.25 10.81 10.30
CA GLN A 216 8.56 9.50 9.70
C GLN A 216 7.81 9.28 8.38
N VAL A 217 6.53 9.63 8.33
CA VAL A 217 5.76 9.55 7.07
C VAL A 217 6.33 10.48 6.01
N VAL A 218 6.72 11.71 6.37
CA VAL A 218 7.35 12.65 5.43
C VAL A 218 8.67 12.10 4.92
N GLN A 219 9.53 11.60 5.81
CA GLN A 219 10.81 10.99 5.42
C GLN A 219 10.60 9.78 4.49
N TYR A 220 9.63 8.91 4.80
CA TYR A 220 9.34 7.75 3.96
C TYR A 220 8.83 8.15 2.58
N ARG A 221 7.95 9.15 2.49
CA ARG A 221 7.53 9.70 1.19
C ARG A 221 8.66 10.33 0.41
N ALA A 222 9.52 11.06 1.09
CA ALA A 222 10.66 11.70 0.47
C ALA A 222 11.59 10.66 -0.15
N ALA A 223 11.88 9.60 0.59
CA ALA A 223 12.72 8.51 0.11
C ALA A 223 12.07 7.77 -1.08
N ILE A 224 10.74 7.57 -1.07
CA ILE A 224 10.00 7.00 -2.20
C ILE A 224 10.20 7.81 -3.49
N GLU A 225 10.06 9.14 -3.41
CA GLU A 225 10.22 10.02 -4.57
C GLU A 225 11.69 10.14 -5.00
N ALA A 226 12.61 10.23 -4.04
CA ALA A 226 14.05 10.23 -4.28
C ALA A 226 14.48 8.96 -5.01
N PHE A 227 14.05 7.79 -4.54
CA PHE A 227 14.39 6.52 -5.17
C PHE A 227 13.81 6.41 -6.58
N SER A 228 12.54 6.79 -6.76
CA SER A 228 11.91 6.82 -8.09
C SER A 228 12.62 7.75 -9.06
N THR A 229 13.11 8.89 -8.57
CA THR A 229 13.88 9.84 -9.37
C THR A 229 15.23 9.26 -9.75
N LEU A 230 15.96 8.66 -8.80
CA LEU A 230 17.24 8.01 -9.09
C LEU A 230 17.09 6.96 -10.22
N LEU A 231 16.06 6.12 -10.16
CA LEU A 231 15.76 5.14 -11.21
C LEU A 231 15.46 5.79 -12.55
N HIS A 232 14.79 6.95 -12.55
CA HIS A 232 14.51 7.70 -13.76
C HIS A 232 15.76 8.34 -14.37
N ASP A 233 16.60 8.96 -13.54
CA ASP A 233 17.84 9.60 -13.99
C ASP A 233 18.85 8.59 -14.56
N ILE A 234 18.95 7.42 -13.94
CA ILE A 234 19.74 6.30 -14.47
C ILE A 234 19.14 5.83 -15.80
N HIS A 235 17.81 5.64 -15.88
CA HIS A 235 17.13 5.28 -17.14
C HIS A 235 17.42 6.28 -18.26
N LEU A 236 17.39 7.59 -17.99
CA LEU A 236 17.70 8.60 -19.01
C LEU A 236 19.16 8.55 -19.50
N SER A 237 20.03 7.93 -18.72
CA SER A 237 21.47 7.89 -18.97
C SER A 237 21.94 6.55 -19.54
N ILE A 238 21.05 5.55 -19.59
CA ILE A 238 21.29 4.22 -20.14
C ILE A 238 20.21 3.91 -21.18
N GLN A 239 20.61 3.64 -22.42
CA GLN A 239 19.63 3.28 -23.44
C GLN A 239 19.10 1.86 -23.26
N GLY A 240 17.80 1.68 -23.46
CA GLY A 240 17.16 0.37 -23.61
C GLY A 240 16.76 -0.35 -22.32
N VAL A 241 16.86 0.31 -21.15
CA VAL A 241 16.37 -0.22 -19.87
C VAL A 241 15.46 0.81 -19.22
N THR A 242 14.21 0.46 -18.91
CA THR A 242 13.20 1.31 -18.25
C THR A 242 13.45 1.44 -16.75
N SER A 243 12.81 2.40 -16.08
CA SER A 243 12.90 2.54 -14.61
C SER A 243 12.32 1.33 -13.86
N ASP A 244 11.28 0.69 -14.39
CA ASP A 244 10.72 -0.56 -13.82
C ASP A 244 11.72 -1.73 -13.94
N GLU A 245 12.41 -1.86 -15.09
CA GLU A 245 13.45 -2.88 -15.28
C GLU A 245 14.68 -2.60 -14.41
N LEU A 246 15.07 -1.34 -14.22
CA LEU A 246 16.15 -0.98 -13.30
C LEU A 246 15.80 -1.36 -11.86
N LEU A 247 14.56 -1.12 -11.42
CA LEU A 247 14.09 -1.50 -10.09
C LEU A 247 14.15 -3.02 -9.89
N GLU A 248 13.82 -3.80 -10.92
CA GLU A 248 13.94 -5.25 -10.92
C GLU A 248 15.41 -5.70 -10.80
N LEU A 249 16.28 -5.17 -11.64
CA LEU A 249 17.72 -5.49 -11.63
C LEU A 249 18.35 -5.20 -10.28
N ILE A 250 18.03 -4.03 -9.69
CA ILE A 250 18.50 -3.66 -8.35
C ILE A 250 18.01 -4.65 -7.29
N GLY A 251 16.75 -5.11 -7.38
CA GLY A 251 16.24 -6.13 -6.46
C GLY A 251 16.98 -7.46 -6.57
N PHE A 252 17.40 -7.86 -7.77
CA PHE A 252 18.16 -9.09 -7.96
C PHE A 252 19.60 -8.95 -7.47
N ASP A 253 20.26 -7.85 -7.79
CA ASP A 253 21.59 -7.48 -7.30
C ASP A 253 21.66 -7.48 -5.76
N LEU A 254 20.71 -6.80 -5.11
CA LEU A 254 20.67 -6.74 -3.65
C LEU A 254 20.44 -8.12 -3.01
N TYR A 255 19.69 -8.99 -3.66
CA TYR A 255 19.51 -10.36 -3.17
C TYR A 255 20.78 -11.21 -3.33
N ASP A 256 21.48 -11.11 -4.46
CA ASP A 256 22.60 -11.99 -4.81
C ASP A 256 23.84 -11.71 -3.94
N ASP A 257 24.31 -10.46 -3.90
CA ASP A 257 25.54 -10.08 -3.18
C ASP A 257 25.39 -8.84 -2.29
N GLY A 258 24.20 -8.22 -2.27
CA GLY A 258 23.95 -7.00 -1.52
C GLY A 258 24.61 -5.76 -2.12
N MET A 259 25.15 -5.85 -3.34
CA MET A 259 25.83 -4.76 -4.04
C MET A 259 25.06 -4.35 -5.28
N LEU A 260 25.02 -3.05 -5.56
CA LEU A 260 24.35 -2.48 -6.74
C LEU A 260 25.26 -2.53 -7.98
N ASN A 261 25.84 -3.69 -8.27
CA ASN A 261 26.92 -3.82 -9.24
C ASN A 261 26.48 -3.58 -10.71
N THR A 262 25.22 -3.88 -11.05
CA THR A 262 24.66 -3.70 -12.40
C THR A 262 24.57 -2.22 -12.76
N ILE A 263 24.26 -1.36 -11.79
CA ILE A 263 24.09 0.09 -12.00
C ILE A 263 25.33 0.92 -11.61
N GLN A 264 26.21 0.42 -10.75
CA GLN A 264 27.40 1.15 -10.27
C GLN A 264 28.49 1.32 -11.34
N SER A 265 28.50 0.47 -12.36
CA SER A 265 29.40 0.64 -13.51
C SER A 265 29.08 1.89 -14.35
N VAL A 266 27.87 2.45 -14.18
CA VAL A 266 27.37 3.56 -15.00
C VAL A 266 27.16 4.85 -14.20
N TRP A 267 27.00 4.78 -12.87
CA TRP A 267 26.66 5.92 -12.03
C TRP A 267 27.33 5.88 -10.65
N ASP A 268 27.71 7.04 -10.10
CA ASP A 268 28.14 7.15 -8.70
C ASP A 268 26.92 7.11 -7.76
N ILE A 269 26.38 5.91 -7.58
CA ILE A 269 25.18 5.67 -6.76
C ILE A 269 25.49 5.98 -5.29
N ALA A 270 26.70 5.67 -4.82
CA ALA A 270 27.10 5.96 -3.45
C ALA A 270 27.04 7.47 -3.16
N GLY A 271 27.50 8.29 -4.11
CA GLY A 271 27.40 9.75 -4.02
C GLY A 271 25.96 10.28 -4.01
N VAL A 272 25.01 9.62 -4.68
CA VAL A 272 23.59 10.01 -4.67
C VAL A 272 22.86 9.52 -3.42
N LEU A 273 23.09 8.28 -2.99
CA LEU A 273 22.48 7.71 -1.79
C LEU A 273 22.94 8.40 -0.50
N ALA A 274 24.11 9.06 -0.53
CA ALA A 274 24.61 9.89 0.56
C ALA A 274 23.96 11.28 0.62
N GLN A 275 23.17 11.69 -0.39
CA GLN A 275 22.47 12.98 -0.38
C GLN A 275 21.19 12.90 0.46
N GLU A 276 20.85 14.03 1.07
CA GLU A 276 19.55 14.19 1.72
C GLU A 276 18.44 14.04 0.65
N PRO A 277 17.47 13.12 0.82
CA PRO A 277 16.47 12.86 -0.21
C PRO A 277 15.65 14.11 -0.54
N MET A 278 15.52 15.02 0.44
CA MET A 278 14.78 16.27 0.34
C MET A 278 15.44 17.32 -0.57
N THR A 279 16.70 17.14 -0.96
CA THR A 279 17.40 18.08 -1.85
C THR A 279 17.31 17.66 -3.31
N LEU A 280 16.86 16.43 -3.58
CA LEU A 280 16.74 15.88 -4.91
C LEU A 280 15.55 16.47 -5.66
N GLN A 281 15.72 16.67 -6.97
CA GLN A 281 14.65 17.11 -7.87
C GLN A 281 13.71 15.93 -8.14
N ILE A 282 12.39 16.15 -8.12
CA ILE A 282 11.42 15.11 -8.44
C ILE A 282 11.41 14.92 -9.97
N ALA A 283 11.54 13.67 -10.42
CA ALA A 283 11.50 13.31 -11.83
C ALA A 283 10.30 13.94 -12.57
N ASN A 284 10.53 14.40 -13.80
CA ASN A 284 9.58 15.13 -14.65
C ASN A 284 9.08 16.47 -14.10
N THR A 285 9.74 17.05 -13.09
CA THR A 285 9.39 18.37 -12.56
C THR A 285 10.63 19.24 -12.33
N VAL A 286 10.44 20.51 -11.99
CA VAL A 286 11.50 21.41 -11.47
C VAL A 286 11.49 21.51 -9.94
N TYR A 287 10.65 20.71 -9.27
CA TYR A 287 10.45 20.76 -7.83
C TYR A 287 11.42 19.84 -7.10
N GLN A 288 11.75 20.17 -5.85
CA GLN A 288 12.49 19.28 -4.96
C GLN A 288 11.52 18.43 -4.14
N VAL A 289 11.99 17.27 -3.69
CA VAL A 289 11.33 16.44 -2.68
C VAL A 289 11.18 17.28 -1.40
N LYS A 290 9.99 17.84 -1.13
CA LYS A 290 9.74 18.72 0.02
C LYS A 290 8.74 18.16 1.00
#